data_AF-N9C4F2-F1
#
_entry.id   AF-N9C4F2-F1
#
_cell.length_a   1.000
_cell.length_b   1.000
_cell.length_c   1.000
_cell.angle_alpha   90.00
_cell.angle_beta   90.00
_cell.angle_gamma   90.00
#
_symmetry.space_group_name_H-M   'P 1'
#
loop_
_entity.id
_entity.type
_entity.pdbx_description
1 polymer ?
#
loop_
_entity_poly.entity_id
_entity_poly.type
_entity_poly.pdbx_seq_one_letter_code
_entity_poly.pdbx_strand_id
1 'polypeptide(L)'
;MQGINLNFLNFLLVFSLSFCSNAADYKSQQLDDKTVYNNSEYDLNSTYLDIKKYISSNKNEVNYLVNTQRSWLKNRNLRCKFNGKEANNENYKCLSEFNNSKIKDLRKSYLNFDSLEKNLIKPFEYKNGVIKELEVGGCYCGESTIRILKNRIYIYQACDQKLNEPRIYNIVGKKKNEFSVEYQVDTNNNKIPEFNLVFVTDGKNVWNIVPKVFRKEDLLNLNFKIGYTTDENLKNKEIDCNDYEE
;
A
#
# COMPACT_ATOMS: atom_id res chain seq x y z
N MET A 1 66.10 -42.03 -35.77
CA MET A 1 64.77 -42.63 -36.05
C MET A 1 63.71 -41.61 -35.71
N GLN A 2 62.73 -41.52 -36.59
CA GLN A 2 61.75 -40.44 -36.76
C GLN A 2 60.75 -40.33 -35.59
N GLY A 3 60.19 -39.12 -35.44
CA GLY A 3 59.05 -38.85 -34.58
C GLY A 3 58.69 -37.36 -34.57
N ILE A 4 58.32 -36.81 -35.74
CA ILE A 4 57.72 -35.47 -35.87
C ILE A 4 56.27 -35.57 -35.41
N ASN A 5 55.85 -34.74 -34.46
CA ASN A 5 54.44 -34.55 -34.11
C ASN A 5 54.05 -33.11 -34.43
N LEU A 6 53.54 -32.92 -35.65
CA LEU A 6 52.91 -31.70 -36.13
C LEU A 6 51.41 -31.83 -35.86
N ASN A 7 50.83 -30.91 -35.09
CA ASN A 7 49.44 -30.48 -35.27
C ASN A 7 49.22 -29.14 -34.56
N PHE A 8 49.61 -28.08 -35.27
CA PHE A 8 49.17 -26.71 -35.04
C PHE A 8 48.37 -26.28 -36.28
N LEU A 9 47.25 -25.59 -36.04
CA LEU A 9 46.51 -24.73 -36.97
C LEU A 9 45.90 -25.35 -38.23
N ASN A 10 44.57 -25.48 -38.22
CA ASN A 10 43.65 -24.69 -39.07
C ASN A 10 42.33 -25.47 -39.24
N PHE A 11 41.23 -24.91 -38.74
CA PHE A 11 39.98 -24.85 -39.51
C PHE A 11 38.98 -23.93 -38.79
N LEU A 12 39.02 -22.64 -39.14
CA LEU A 12 37.85 -21.77 -39.04
C LEU A 12 36.91 -22.18 -40.18
N LEU A 13 35.89 -22.97 -39.87
CA LEU A 13 34.73 -23.18 -40.75
C LEU A 13 33.51 -22.55 -40.08
N VAL A 14 33.23 -21.33 -40.51
CA VAL A 14 31.95 -20.64 -40.33
C VAL A 14 30.93 -21.41 -41.18
N PHE A 15 30.15 -22.28 -40.55
CA PHE A 15 28.90 -22.73 -41.16
C PHE A 15 27.79 -21.77 -40.77
N SER A 16 27.48 -20.87 -41.70
CA SER A 16 26.23 -20.12 -41.75
C SER A 16 25.07 -21.08 -41.91
N LEU A 17 24.55 -21.60 -40.78
CA LEU A 17 23.21 -22.15 -40.73
C LEU A 17 22.25 -20.97 -40.73
N SER A 18 21.75 -20.64 -41.92
CA SER A 18 20.58 -19.82 -42.12
C SER A 18 19.39 -20.50 -41.44
N PHE A 19 19.20 -20.23 -40.16
CA PHE A 19 17.91 -20.36 -39.53
C PHE A 19 17.01 -19.34 -40.22
N CYS A 20 16.28 -19.79 -41.25
CA CYS A 20 15.01 -19.18 -41.59
C CYS A 20 14.12 -19.33 -40.36
N SER A 21 14.25 -18.40 -39.43
CA SER A 21 13.24 -18.14 -38.44
C SER A 21 11.97 -17.88 -39.23
N ASN A 22 11.06 -18.85 -39.20
CA ASN A 22 9.65 -18.55 -39.34
C ASN A 22 9.36 -17.56 -38.21
N ALA A 23 9.50 -16.27 -38.50
CA ALA A 23 8.80 -15.24 -37.80
C ALA A 23 7.33 -15.53 -38.07
N ALA A 24 6.77 -16.47 -37.27
CA ALA A 24 5.36 -16.47 -36.99
C ALA A 24 5.12 -15.06 -36.48
N ASP A 25 4.54 -14.24 -37.35
CA ASP A 25 4.13 -12.88 -37.11
C ASP A 25 3.19 -12.96 -35.91
N TYR A 26 3.76 -12.82 -34.71
CA TYR A 26 3.05 -12.90 -33.45
C TYR A 26 2.27 -11.59 -33.38
N LYS A 27 1.20 -11.49 -34.18
CA LYS A 27 0.20 -10.44 -34.03
C LYS A 27 -0.21 -10.52 -32.59
N SER A 28 0.28 -9.57 -31.78
CA SER A 28 -0.30 -9.35 -30.46
C SER A 28 -1.78 -9.20 -30.71
N GLN A 29 -2.57 -10.13 -30.20
CA GLN A 29 -4.01 -10.14 -30.42
C GLN A 29 -4.55 -8.92 -29.66
N GLN A 30 -4.60 -7.78 -30.34
CA GLN A 30 -5.04 -6.53 -29.76
C GLN A 30 -6.51 -6.70 -29.44
N LEU A 31 -6.83 -6.70 -28.14
CA LEU A 31 -8.21 -6.80 -27.68
C LEU A 31 -9.01 -5.64 -28.28
N ASP A 32 -10.25 -5.92 -28.68
CA ASP A 32 -11.15 -4.89 -29.15
C ASP A 32 -11.57 -3.97 -27.98
N ASP A 33 -11.92 -2.72 -28.30
CA ASP A 33 -12.21 -1.69 -27.30
C ASP A 33 -13.38 -2.07 -26.38
N LYS A 34 -14.38 -2.83 -26.87
CA LYS A 34 -15.50 -3.28 -26.05
C LYS A 34 -15.03 -4.26 -24.98
N THR A 35 -14.19 -5.22 -25.36
CA THR A 35 -13.60 -6.18 -24.43
C THR A 35 -12.72 -5.46 -23.39
N VAL A 36 -11.89 -4.51 -23.82
CA VAL A 36 -11.07 -3.69 -22.92
C VAL A 36 -11.93 -2.91 -21.92
N TYR A 37 -13.02 -2.30 -22.39
CA TYR A 37 -13.99 -1.61 -21.54
C TYR A 37 -14.62 -2.55 -20.51
N ASN A 38 -15.17 -3.68 -20.94
CA ASN A 38 -15.84 -4.64 -20.05
C ASN A 38 -14.90 -5.14 -18.94
N ASN A 39 -13.65 -5.48 -19.30
CA ASN A 39 -12.63 -5.89 -18.32
C ASN A 39 -12.35 -4.76 -17.33
N SER A 40 -12.17 -3.53 -17.80
CA SER A 40 -11.91 -2.39 -16.92
C SER A 40 -13.07 -2.04 -15.98
N GLU A 41 -14.33 -2.24 -16.42
CA GLU A 41 -15.52 -2.00 -15.60
C GLU A 41 -15.64 -3.09 -14.51
N TYR A 42 -15.37 -4.34 -14.87
CA TYR A 42 -15.29 -5.44 -13.92
C TYR A 42 -14.20 -5.19 -12.86
N ASP A 43 -12.98 -4.87 -13.31
CA ASP A 43 -11.84 -4.61 -12.41
C ASP A 43 -12.08 -3.43 -11.48
N LEU A 44 -12.72 -2.36 -11.99
CA LEU A 44 -13.10 -1.20 -11.19
C LEU A 44 -14.08 -1.59 -10.08
N ASN A 45 -15.12 -2.34 -10.44
CA ASN A 45 -16.14 -2.77 -9.49
C ASN A 45 -15.59 -3.75 -8.45
N SER A 46 -14.76 -4.72 -8.87
CA SER A 46 -14.08 -5.64 -7.95
C SER A 46 -13.19 -4.87 -6.98
N THR A 47 -12.30 -4.01 -7.50
CA THR A 47 -11.38 -3.20 -6.68
C THR A 47 -12.15 -2.36 -5.66
N TYR A 48 -13.24 -1.71 -6.09
CA TYR A 48 -14.09 -0.92 -5.19
C TYR A 48 -14.77 -1.78 -4.10
N LEU A 49 -15.32 -2.94 -4.47
CA LEU A 49 -15.99 -3.83 -3.53
C LEU A 49 -15.02 -4.42 -2.51
N ASP A 50 -13.83 -4.84 -2.96
CA ASP A 50 -12.80 -5.39 -2.10
C ASP A 50 -12.32 -4.34 -1.09
N ILE A 51 -11.98 -3.13 -1.55
CA ILE A 51 -11.62 -2.01 -0.64
C ILE A 51 -12.75 -1.75 0.35
N LYS A 52 -13.98 -1.59 -0.12
CA LYS A 52 -15.14 -1.29 0.74
C LYS A 52 -15.35 -2.38 1.81
N LYS A 53 -15.12 -3.65 1.47
CA LYS A 53 -15.23 -4.77 2.41
C LYS A 53 -14.15 -4.70 3.48
N TYR A 54 -12.89 -4.44 3.09
CA TYR A 54 -11.77 -4.36 4.02
C TYR A 54 -11.87 -3.20 5.00
N ILE A 55 -12.35 -2.03 4.55
CA ILE A 55 -12.51 -0.84 5.40
C ILE A 55 -13.87 -0.78 6.12
N SER A 56 -14.65 -1.86 6.12
CA SER A 56 -16.06 -1.85 6.55
C SER A 56 -16.28 -1.43 8.00
N SER A 57 -15.29 -1.64 8.88
CA SER A 57 -15.27 -1.16 10.26
C SER A 57 -15.23 0.37 10.35
N ASN A 58 -14.57 1.03 9.41
CA ASN A 58 -14.39 2.47 9.37
C ASN A 58 -15.51 3.15 8.57
N LYS A 59 -16.65 3.40 9.25
CA LYS A 59 -17.85 3.99 8.65
C LYS A 59 -17.59 5.33 7.95
N ASN A 60 -16.64 6.13 8.46
CA ASN A 60 -16.27 7.42 7.88
C ASN A 60 -15.63 7.23 6.50
N GLU A 61 -14.65 6.34 6.40
CA GLU A 61 -13.96 6.01 5.14
C GLU A 61 -14.89 5.32 4.15
N VAL A 62 -15.78 4.43 4.60
CA VAL A 62 -16.81 3.82 3.74
C VAL A 62 -17.71 4.89 3.13
N ASN A 63 -18.22 5.83 3.94
CA ASN A 63 -19.07 6.92 3.45
C ASN A 63 -18.33 7.81 2.46
N TYR A 64 -17.08 8.16 2.75
CA TYR A 64 -16.22 8.94 1.86
C TYR A 64 -15.99 8.22 0.52
N LEU A 65 -15.65 6.93 0.55
CA LEU A 65 -15.44 6.10 -0.64
C LEU A 65 -16.71 6.05 -1.52
N VAL A 66 -17.88 5.80 -0.91
CA VAL A 66 -19.16 5.75 -1.64
C VAL A 66 -19.48 7.08 -2.32
N ASN A 67 -19.36 8.19 -1.58
CA ASN A 67 -19.70 9.52 -2.10
C ASN A 67 -18.76 9.95 -3.22
N THR A 68 -17.45 9.73 -3.04
CA THR A 68 -16.44 10.07 -4.07
C THR A 68 -16.56 9.18 -5.30
N GLN A 69 -16.87 7.89 -5.15
CA GLN A 69 -17.11 6.98 -6.27
C GLN A 69 -18.33 7.42 -7.09
N ARG A 70 -19.45 7.76 -6.44
CA ARG A 70 -20.67 8.26 -7.10
C ARG A 70 -20.41 9.55 -7.88
N SER A 71 -19.72 10.51 -7.26
CA SER A 71 -19.37 11.78 -7.91
C SER A 71 -18.46 11.54 -9.12
N TRP A 72 -17.45 10.68 -8.96
CA TRP A 72 -16.53 10.32 -10.03
C TRP A 72 -17.23 9.63 -11.20
N LEU A 73 -18.15 8.68 -10.96
CA LEU A 73 -18.93 8.02 -12.01
C LEU A 73 -19.78 9.03 -12.80
N LYS A 74 -20.43 9.98 -12.14
CA LYS A 74 -21.17 11.06 -12.81
C LYS A 74 -20.25 11.87 -13.71
N ASN A 75 -19.06 12.25 -13.24
CA ASN A 75 -18.10 13.03 -14.01
C ASN A 75 -17.55 12.24 -15.22
N ARG A 76 -17.15 10.97 -15.02
CA ARG A 76 -16.72 10.06 -16.09
C ARG A 76 -17.79 9.99 -17.18
N ASN A 77 -19.03 9.72 -16.79
CA ASN A 77 -20.12 9.55 -17.73
C ASN A 77 -20.36 10.82 -18.56
N LEU A 78 -20.35 11.99 -17.92
CA LEU A 78 -20.46 13.28 -18.63
C LEU A 78 -19.29 13.50 -19.61
N ARG A 79 -18.05 13.26 -19.18
CA ARG A 79 -16.86 13.46 -20.02
C ARG A 79 -16.78 12.49 -21.20
N CYS A 80 -17.21 11.25 -21.00
CA CYS A 80 -17.24 10.23 -22.04
C CYS A 80 -18.56 10.21 -22.84
N LYS A 81 -19.44 11.20 -22.66
CA LYS A 81 -20.77 11.28 -23.30
C LYS A 81 -21.59 9.99 -23.14
N PHE A 82 -21.44 9.32 -22.00
CA PHE A 82 -22.11 8.07 -21.69
C PHE A 82 -23.38 8.33 -20.88
N ASN A 83 -24.52 7.83 -21.37
CA ASN A 83 -25.84 8.03 -20.76
C ASN A 83 -26.11 7.14 -19.54
N GLY A 84 -25.18 6.24 -19.19
CA GLY A 84 -25.34 5.32 -18.06
C GLY A 84 -26.11 4.03 -18.34
N LYS A 85 -26.51 3.78 -19.59
CA LYS A 85 -27.25 2.56 -19.99
C LYS A 85 -26.37 1.61 -20.79
N GLU A 86 -26.05 1.96 -22.03
CA GLU A 86 -25.28 1.11 -22.95
C GLU A 86 -24.09 1.89 -23.52
N ALA A 87 -22.90 1.35 -23.28
CA ALA A 87 -21.67 1.84 -23.88
C ALA A 87 -21.60 1.41 -25.35
N ASN A 88 -20.87 2.15 -26.17
CA ASN A 88 -20.75 1.92 -27.60
C ASN A 88 -19.32 2.23 -28.08
N ASN A 89 -19.05 1.98 -29.37
CA ASN A 89 -17.71 2.13 -29.96
C ASN A 89 -17.13 3.54 -29.81
N GLU A 90 -17.96 4.58 -29.66
CA GLU A 90 -17.50 5.96 -29.49
C GLU A 90 -16.98 6.23 -28.08
N ASN A 91 -17.46 5.47 -27.08
CA ASN A 91 -17.15 5.76 -25.68
C ASN A 91 -16.33 4.69 -24.95
N TYR A 92 -16.17 3.47 -25.49
CA TYR A 92 -15.42 2.39 -24.83
C TYR A 92 -14.00 2.79 -24.42
N LYS A 93 -13.26 3.44 -25.32
CA LYS A 93 -11.88 3.88 -25.04
C LYS A 93 -11.85 4.90 -23.89
N CYS A 94 -12.70 5.93 -23.94
CA CYS A 94 -12.78 6.93 -22.88
C CYS A 94 -13.15 6.30 -21.53
N LEU A 95 -14.18 5.44 -21.51
CA LEU A 95 -14.63 4.79 -20.28
C LEU A 95 -13.54 3.91 -19.67
N SER A 96 -12.85 3.12 -20.49
CA SER A 96 -11.78 2.23 -20.02
C SER A 96 -10.57 3.00 -19.49
N GLU A 97 -10.16 4.09 -20.15
CA GLU A 97 -9.08 4.98 -19.66
C GLU A 97 -9.42 5.58 -18.29
N PHE A 98 -10.63 6.09 -18.12
CA PHE A 98 -11.11 6.60 -16.83
C PHE A 98 -11.12 5.50 -15.76
N ASN A 99 -11.67 4.32 -16.07
CA ASN A 99 -11.72 3.18 -15.15
C ASN A 99 -10.32 2.78 -14.67
N ASN A 100 -9.40 2.59 -15.61
CA ASN A 100 -8.03 2.20 -15.32
C ASN A 100 -7.29 3.26 -14.49
N SER A 101 -7.52 4.54 -14.76
CA SER A 101 -7.01 5.64 -13.95
C SER A 101 -7.55 5.57 -12.51
N LYS A 102 -8.86 5.37 -12.36
CA LYS A 102 -9.51 5.28 -11.05
C LYS A 102 -9.06 4.06 -10.25
N ILE A 103 -8.85 2.91 -10.89
CA ILE A 103 -8.29 1.71 -10.24
C ILE A 103 -6.91 2.03 -9.68
N LYS A 104 -6.04 2.68 -10.45
CA LYS A 104 -4.71 3.10 -9.98
C LYS A 104 -4.81 4.05 -8.79
N ASP A 105 -5.71 5.03 -8.84
CA ASP A 105 -5.94 5.97 -7.75
C ASP A 105 -6.43 5.29 -6.47
N LEU A 106 -7.37 4.34 -6.60
CA LEU A 106 -7.88 3.55 -5.48
C LEU A 106 -6.77 2.70 -4.86
N ARG A 107 -6.02 1.95 -5.67
CA ARG A 107 -4.90 1.13 -5.18
C ARG A 107 -3.82 1.97 -4.50
N LYS A 108 -3.46 3.12 -5.08
CA LYS A 108 -2.51 4.06 -4.47
C LYS A 108 -3.03 4.64 -3.16
N SER A 109 -4.33 4.92 -3.08
CA SER A 109 -4.94 5.54 -1.90
C SER A 109 -5.11 4.56 -0.73
N TYR A 110 -5.49 3.31 -1.01
CA TYR A 110 -5.88 2.35 0.04
C TYR A 110 -4.85 1.23 0.25
N LEU A 111 -4.01 0.90 -0.74
CA LEU A 111 -3.15 -0.29 -0.72
C LEU A 111 -1.65 0.04 -0.79
N ASN A 112 -1.28 1.31 -0.58
CA ASN A 112 0.10 1.77 -0.67
C ASN A 112 0.90 1.51 0.61
N PHE A 113 1.13 0.23 0.93
CA PHE A 113 1.97 -0.18 2.07
C PHE A 113 3.44 0.21 1.93
N ASP A 114 3.90 0.52 0.71
CA ASP A 114 5.28 0.98 0.51
C ASP A 114 5.49 2.38 1.12
N SER A 115 4.41 3.14 1.32
CA SER A 115 4.46 4.41 2.06
C SER A 115 4.67 4.25 3.56
N LEU A 116 4.52 3.06 4.15
CA LEU A 116 4.83 2.83 5.56
C LEU A 116 6.34 2.92 5.82
N GLU A 117 7.14 2.45 4.86
CA GLU A 117 8.59 2.45 5.00
C GLU A 117 9.13 3.86 4.83
N LYS A 118 10.11 4.23 5.65
CA LYS A 118 10.78 5.54 5.70
C LYS A 118 9.96 6.69 6.29
N ASN A 119 8.64 6.58 6.33
CA ASN A 119 7.74 7.58 6.91
C ASN A 119 7.44 7.32 8.39
N LEU A 120 7.00 8.37 9.09
CA LEU A 120 6.43 8.25 10.43
C LEU A 120 4.97 7.84 10.32
N ILE A 121 4.63 6.73 10.96
CA ILE A 121 3.30 6.14 11.02
C ILE A 121 2.68 6.61 12.34
N LYS A 122 1.80 7.59 12.26
CA LYS A 122 1.28 8.35 13.40
C LYS A 122 -0.15 7.94 13.72
N PRO A 123 -0.51 7.85 15.01
CA PRO A 123 -1.89 7.70 15.44
C PRO A 123 -2.70 8.95 15.09
N PHE A 124 -4.00 8.79 14.79
CA PHE A 124 -4.89 9.91 14.48
C PHE A 124 -6.35 9.61 14.85
N GLU A 125 -7.12 10.68 15.04
CA GLU A 125 -8.57 10.64 15.17
C GLU A 125 -9.27 11.37 14.02
N TYR A 126 -10.51 10.97 13.71
CA TYR A 126 -11.34 11.70 12.77
C TYR A 126 -12.12 12.82 13.48
N LYS A 127 -11.94 14.05 13.01
CA LYS A 127 -12.82 15.19 13.29
C LYS A 127 -13.79 15.44 12.15
N ASN A 128 -15.06 15.65 12.51
CA ASN A 128 -16.16 15.82 11.57
C ASN A 128 -16.23 14.69 10.50
N GLY A 129 -15.74 13.50 10.85
CA GLY A 129 -15.74 12.31 10.00
C GLY A 129 -14.81 12.36 8.78
N VAL A 130 -13.97 13.39 8.61
CA VAL A 130 -13.11 13.53 7.41
C VAL A 130 -11.71 14.04 7.74
N ILE A 131 -11.59 14.97 8.69
CA ILE A 131 -10.31 15.59 9.02
C ILE A 131 -9.56 14.66 9.95
N LYS A 132 -8.36 14.22 9.55
CA LYS A 132 -7.47 13.48 10.44
C LYS A 132 -6.73 14.48 11.34
N GLU A 133 -6.95 14.40 12.63
CA GLU A 133 -6.22 15.17 13.64
C GLU A 133 -5.22 14.25 14.33
N LEU A 134 -4.02 14.77 14.56
CA LEU A 134 -2.95 14.02 15.20
C LEU A 134 -3.36 13.68 16.65
N GLU A 135 -3.40 12.39 16.97
CA GLU A 135 -3.66 11.91 18.33
C GLU A 135 -2.32 11.72 19.04
N VAL A 136 -1.54 12.81 19.14
CA VAL A 136 -0.26 12.76 19.82
C VAL A 136 -0.38 13.46 21.15
N GLY A 137 -0.12 12.68 22.21
CA GLY A 137 0.33 13.14 23.52
C GLY A 137 -0.50 14.26 24.10
N GLY A 138 -1.58 13.91 24.81
CA GLY A 138 -1.91 14.68 26.00
C GLY A 138 -0.72 14.73 26.95
N CYS A 139 -0.82 15.53 28.00
CA CYS A 139 0.24 15.88 28.96
C CYS A 139 0.91 14.69 29.71
N TYR A 140 0.56 13.45 29.34
CA TYR A 140 0.96 12.19 29.98
C TYR A 140 1.51 11.16 28.98
N CYS A 141 2.13 11.56 27.88
CA CYS A 141 2.76 10.65 26.92
C CYS A 141 1.77 9.62 26.31
N GLY A 142 0.81 10.09 25.52
CA GLY A 142 -0.30 9.31 24.97
C GLY A 142 0.10 8.09 24.11
N GLU A 143 0.22 8.28 22.80
CA GLU A 143 0.29 7.17 21.83
C GLU A 143 1.63 7.07 21.09
N SER A 144 2.04 5.84 20.78
CA SER A 144 3.32 5.58 20.12
C SER A 144 3.26 5.78 18.60
N THR A 145 4.27 6.44 18.04
CA THR A 145 4.51 6.56 16.60
C THR A 145 5.49 5.49 16.14
N ILE A 146 5.29 4.93 14.94
CA ILE A 146 6.17 3.90 14.39
C ILE A 146 6.96 4.43 13.21
N ARG A 147 8.22 4.01 13.07
CA ARG A 147 9.00 4.17 11.84
C ARG A 147 9.60 2.85 11.42
N ILE A 148 9.51 2.53 10.14
CA ILE A 148 10.11 1.31 9.59
C ILE A 148 11.26 1.71 8.67
N LEU A 149 12.47 1.25 8.98
CA LEU A 149 13.67 1.51 8.18
C LEU A 149 14.46 0.21 7.96
N LYS A 150 14.54 -0.21 6.69
CA LYS A 150 15.22 -1.45 6.29
C LYS A 150 14.70 -2.64 7.10
N ASN A 151 15.56 -3.24 7.93
CA ASN A 151 15.28 -4.38 8.77
C ASN A 151 15.01 -4.00 10.23
N ARG A 152 14.56 -2.77 10.51
CA ARG A 152 14.30 -2.29 11.87
C ARG A 152 12.95 -1.57 11.97
N ILE A 153 12.28 -1.79 13.09
CA ILE A 153 11.11 -1.03 13.53
C ILE A 153 11.53 -0.17 14.72
N TYR A 154 11.20 1.11 14.65
CA TYR A 154 11.42 2.09 15.70
C TYR A 154 10.06 2.47 16.25
N ILE A 155 9.83 2.27 17.54
CA ILE A 155 8.61 2.68 18.24
C ILE A 155 8.97 3.83 19.15
N TYR A 156 8.47 5.01 18.82
CA TYR A 156 8.67 6.24 19.58
C TYR A 156 7.45 6.49 20.44
N GLN A 157 7.65 6.67 21.74
CA GLN A 157 6.60 7.25 22.58
C GLN A 157 6.57 8.76 22.36
N ALA A 158 5.40 9.32 22.13
CA ALA A 158 5.23 10.75 21.93
C ALA A 158 4.75 11.41 23.24
N CYS A 159 5.61 12.25 23.82
CA CYS A 159 5.37 13.01 25.05
C CYS A 159 5.59 14.49 24.75
N ASP A 160 4.69 15.39 25.17
CA ASP A 160 4.92 16.85 25.20
C ASP A 160 5.74 17.40 24.01
N GLN A 161 5.32 17.01 22.79
CA GLN A 161 5.90 17.42 21.51
C GLN A 161 7.34 16.93 21.20
N LYS A 162 7.89 16.01 21.99
CA LYS A 162 9.18 15.34 21.74
C LYS A 162 9.01 13.82 21.63
N LEU A 163 9.73 13.21 20.70
CA LEU A 163 9.83 11.76 20.61
C LEU A 163 10.89 11.29 21.60
N ASN A 164 10.50 10.40 22.53
CA ASN A 164 11.47 9.72 23.40
C ASN A 164 12.40 8.83 22.56
N GLU A 165 13.50 8.38 23.17
CA GLU A 165 14.37 7.39 22.54
C GLU A 165 13.54 6.17 22.08
N PRO A 166 13.65 5.78 20.80
CA PRO A 166 12.81 4.72 20.27
C PRO A 166 13.22 3.37 20.85
N ARG A 167 12.23 2.53 21.10
CA ARG A 167 12.47 1.08 21.17
C ARG A 167 12.74 0.57 19.77
N ILE A 168 13.84 -0.14 19.59
CA ILE A 168 14.30 -0.63 18.29
C ILE A 168 14.17 -2.14 18.29
N TYR A 169 13.43 -2.66 17.32
CA TYR A 169 13.28 -4.09 17.09
C TYR A 169 13.77 -4.48 15.70
N ASN A 170 14.24 -5.71 15.55
CA ASN A 170 14.66 -6.23 14.25
C ASN A 170 13.46 -6.81 13.49
N ILE A 171 13.50 -6.65 12.18
CA ILE A 171 12.61 -7.35 11.26
C ILE A 171 13.39 -8.54 10.70
N VAL A 172 12.90 -9.75 10.97
CA VAL A 172 13.47 -11.01 10.47
C VAL A 172 12.68 -11.60 9.30
N GLY A 173 11.49 -11.07 9.03
CA GLY A 173 10.69 -11.44 7.88
C GLY A 173 9.58 -10.43 7.57
N LYS A 174 9.13 -10.44 6.31
CA LYS A 174 8.08 -9.57 5.80
C LYS A 174 7.15 -10.36 4.89
N LYS A 175 5.84 -10.26 5.11
CA LYS A 175 4.81 -10.84 4.23
C LYS A 175 3.89 -9.72 3.76
N LYS A 176 3.77 -9.52 2.45
CA LYS A 176 2.88 -8.53 1.85
C LYS A 176 1.76 -9.25 1.12
N ASN A 177 0.52 -8.96 1.50
CA ASN A 177 -0.69 -9.32 0.77
C ASN A 177 -1.33 -8.04 0.21
N GLU A 178 -2.42 -8.16 -0.54
CA GLU A 178 -3.05 -7.00 -1.19
C GLU A 178 -3.52 -5.93 -0.19
N PHE A 179 -4.12 -6.35 0.94
CA PHE A 179 -4.72 -5.45 1.93
C PHE A 179 -3.97 -5.41 3.27
N SER A 180 -2.79 -6.01 3.34
CA SER A 180 -2.00 -6.00 4.57
C SER A 180 -0.52 -6.21 4.34
N VAL A 181 0.32 -5.66 5.21
CA VAL A 181 1.72 -6.05 5.36
C VAL A 181 1.98 -6.51 6.79
N GLU A 182 2.67 -7.63 6.92
CA GLU A 182 3.03 -8.25 8.18
C GLU A 182 4.56 -8.23 8.32
N TYR A 183 5.03 -7.69 9.44
CA TYR A 183 6.43 -7.68 9.83
C TYR A 183 6.63 -8.66 10.98
N GLN A 184 7.58 -9.59 10.80
CA GLN A 184 7.97 -10.56 11.81
C GLN A 184 9.12 -9.95 12.64
N VAL A 185 8.88 -9.78 13.93
CA VAL A 185 9.69 -8.94 14.81
C VAL A 185 10.47 -9.78 15.81
N ASP A 186 11.79 -9.58 15.81
CA ASP A 186 12.75 -10.15 16.75
C ASP A 186 13.16 -9.08 17.77
N THR A 187 12.97 -9.40 19.03
CA THR A 187 13.14 -8.54 20.20
C THR A 187 14.43 -8.81 20.97
N ASN A 188 15.08 -9.96 20.75
CA ASN A 188 16.24 -10.41 21.55
C ASN A 188 17.48 -10.75 20.69
N ASN A 189 17.42 -10.50 19.38
CA ASN A 189 18.47 -10.74 18.38
C ASN A 189 18.79 -12.23 18.12
N ASN A 190 17.88 -13.16 18.43
CA ASN A 190 18.08 -14.59 18.16
C ASN A 190 17.72 -15.01 16.71
N LYS A 191 17.25 -14.06 15.87
CA LYS A 191 16.75 -14.28 14.50
C LYS A 191 15.45 -15.08 14.39
N ILE A 192 14.72 -15.22 15.49
CA ILE A 192 13.42 -15.89 15.58
C ILE A 192 12.39 -14.81 15.95
N PRO A 193 11.25 -14.71 15.25
CA PRO A 193 10.28 -13.68 15.59
C PRO A 193 9.52 -14.04 16.87
N GLU A 194 9.50 -13.12 17.84
CA GLU A 194 8.64 -13.24 19.03
C GLU A 194 7.21 -12.76 18.77
N PHE A 195 7.04 -11.79 17.87
CA PHE A 195 5.71 -11.29 17.51
C PHE A 195 5.62 -10.85 16.05
N ASN A 196 4.39 -10.74 15.56
CA ASN A 196 4.11 -10.20 14.23
C ASN A 196 3.27 -8.93 14.34
N LEU A 197 3.74 -7.85 13.71
CA LEU A 197 3.04 -6.59 13.58
C LEU A 197 2.39 -6.51 12.21
N VAL A 198 1.06 -6.51 12.15
CA VAL A 198 0.31 -6.48 10.90
C VAL A 198 -0.35 -5.12 10.71
N PHE A 199 -0.03 -4.45 9.61
CA PHE A 199 -0.76 -3.27 9.15
C PHE A 199 -1.81 -3.72 8.16
N VAL A 200 -3.08 -3.47 8.46
CA VAL A 200 -4.22 -3.79 7.61
C VAL A 200 -4.84 -2.49 7.12
N THR A 201 -5.22 -2.41 5.85
CA THR A 201 -5.89 -1.20 5.35
C THR A 201 -7.21 -0.97 6.08
N ASP A 202 -7.45 0.27 6.50
CA ASP A 202 -8.71 0.68 7.13
C ASP A 202 -9.25 2.00 6.55
N GLY A 203 -8.59 2.55 5.52
CA GLY A 203 -9.02 3.77 4.85
C GLY A 203 -8.00 4.32 3.89
N LYS A 204 -8.25 5.52 3.34
CA LYS A 204 -7.32 6.21 2.45
C LYS A 204 -6.07 6.62 3.24
N ASN A 205 -4.94 5.96 2.98
CA ASN A 205 -3.70 6.12 3.71
C ASN A 205 -3.89 5.92 5.23
N VAL A 206 -4.73 4.96 5.60
CA VAL A 206 -5.09 4.63 6.99
C VAL A 206 -4.91 3.13 7.19
N TRP A 207 -4.29 2.77 8.30
CA TRP A 207 -4.07 1.38 8.67
C TRP A 207 -4.43 1.13 10.12
N ASN A 208 -5.02 -0.03 10.36
CA ASN A 208 -5.12 -0.59 11.70
C ASN A 208 -3.91 -1.50 11.94
N ILE A 209 -3.40 -1.42 13.16
CA ILE A 209 -2.30 -2.28 13.61
C ILE A 209 -2.89 -3.44 14.39
N VAL A 210 -2.62 -4.66 13.94
CA VAL A 210 -3.12 -5.89 14.56
C VAL A 210 -1.93 -6.74 15.00
N PRO A 211 -1.78 -7.03 16.30
CA PRO A 211 -0.79 -7.98 16.77
C PRO A 211 -1.32 -9.42 16.59
N LYS A 212 -0.56 -10.31 15.94
CA LYS A 212 -1.01 -11.70 15.68
C LYS A 212 -0.43 -12.76 16.63
N VAL A 213 0.65 -12.46 17.34
CA VAL A 213 1.28 -13.28 18.39
C VAL A 213 1.97 -12.26 19.27
N PHE A 214 1.60 -12.07 20.54
CA PHE A 214 2.24 -11.03 21.36
C PHE A 214 2.19 -11.33 22.86
N ARG A 215 3.21 -10.86 23.59
CA ARG A 215 3.10 -10.61 25.03
C ARG A 215 2.86 -9.12 25.24
N LYS A 216 1.94 -8.77 26.14
CA LYS A 216 1.52 -7.37 26.37
C LYS A 216 2.68 -6.44 26.77
N GLU A 217 3.73 -7.01 27.35
CA GLU A 217 4.94 -6.31 27.83
C GLU A 217 5.86 -5.85 26.69
N ASP A 218 5.79 -6.50 25.52
CA ASP A 218 6.72 -6.30 24.41
C ASP A 218 6.39 -5.05 23.55
N LEU A 219 5.18 -4.46 23.71
CA LEU A 219 4.70 -3.30 22.95
C LEU A 219 4.15 -2.22 23.89
N LEU A 220 5.00 -1.30 24.36
CA LEU A 220 4.52 -0.16 25.15
C LEU A 220 3.73 0.82 24.27
N ASN A 221 2.49 1.07 24.68
CA ASN A 221 1.61 2.16 24.23
C ASN A 221 1.34 2.18 22.71
N LEU A 222 1.29 1.02 22.06
CA LEU A 222 0.59 0.92 20.78
C LEU A 222 -0.89 0.67 21.04
N ASN A 223 -1.73 1.63 20.68
CA ASN A 223 -3.17 1.45 20.70
C ASN A 223 -3.63 0.76 19.41
N PHE A 224 -4.16 -0.45 19.55
CA PHE A 224 -4.65 -1.27 18.44
C PHE A 224 -6.12 -1.00 18.09
N LYS A 225 -6.75 -0.04 18.77
CA LYS A 225 -8.15 0.36 18.53
C LYS A 225 -8.26 1.61 17.66
N ILE A 226 -7.14 2.30 17.40
CA ILE A 226 -7.08 3.52 16.61
C ILE A 226 -6.42 3.29 15.26
N GLY A 227 -6.70 4.20 14.34
CA GLY A 227 -6.08 4.21 13.02
C GLY A 227 -4.72 4.89 13.06
N TYR A 228 -3.84 4.46 12.17
CA TYR A 228 -2.54 5.05 11.93
C TYR A 228 -2.43 5.55 10.50
N THR A 229 -1.64 6.59 10.26
CA THR A 229 -1.47 7.20 8.95
C THR A 229 -0.06 7.75 8.76
N THR A 230 0.36 7.91 7.49
CA THR A 230 1.61 8.58 7.11
C THR A 230 1.31 9.94 6.48
N ASP A 231 0.07 10.43 6.57
CA ASP A 231 -0.30 11.75 6.09
C ASP A 231 0.58 12.81 6.75
N GLU A 232 1.24 13.63 5.93
CA GLU A 232 2.09 14.71 6.41
C GLU A 232 1.27 15.91 6.92
N ASN A 233 0.04 16.08 6.41
CA ASN A 233 -0.84 17.22 6.65
C ASN A 233 -1.81 17.01 7.83
N LEU A 234 -1.41 16.26 8.85
CA LEU A 234 -2.24 16.10 10.05
C LEU A 234 -2.39 17.44 10.76
N LYS A 235 -3.62 17.80 11.12
CA LYS A 235 -3.85 18.96 11.97
C LYS A 235 -3.43 18.60 13.38
N ASN A 236 -2.48 19.35 13.93
CA ASN A 236 -2.11 19.22 15.33
C ASN A 236 -3.23 19.81 16.18
N LYS A 237 -3.64 19.07 17.21
CA LYS A 237 -4.42 19.62 18.30
C LYS A 237 -3.41 20.18 19.30
N GLU A 238 -3.39 21.49 19.51
CA GLU A 238 -2.68 22.05 20.66
C GLU A 238 -3.41 21.57 21.92
N ILE A 239 -2.69 20.87 22.79
CA ILE A 239 -3.18 20.48 24.10
C ILE A 239 -2.47 21.41 25.09
N ASP A 240 -3.25 22.20 25.82
CA ASP A 240 -2.73 23.03 26.91
C ASP A 240 -2.48 22.13 28.12
N CYS A 241 -1.23 22.11 28.58
CA CYS A 241 -0.77 21.27 29.68
C CYS A 241 -0.44 22.08 30.94
N ASN A 242 -0.78 23.36 30.97
CA ASN A 242 -0.44 24.27 32.07
C ASN A 242 -1.40 24.19 33.27
N ASP A 243 -2.46 23.39 33.22
CA ASP A 243 -3.55 23.39 34.21
C ASP A 243 -3.44 22.32 35.32
N TYR A 244 -2.29 21.66 35.52
CA TYR A 244 -2.15 20.59 36.53
C TYR A 244 -0.92 20.72 37.44
N GLU A 245 -0.66 21.93 37.94
CA GLU A 245 -0.04 22.11 39.27
C GLU A 245 -1.16 22.31 40.32
N GLU A 246 -1.84 21.24 40.73
CA GLU A 246 -2.59 21.16 42.00
C GLU A 246 -2.30 19.85 42.73
#